data_AF-A0A5F1I7N0-F1
#
_entry.id   AF-A0A5F1I7N0-F1
#
_cell.length_a   1.000
_cell.length_b   1.000
_cell.length_c   1.000
_cell.angle_alpha   90.00
_cell.angle_beta   90.00
_cell.angle_gamma   90.00
#
_symmetry.space_group_name_H-M   'P 1'
#
loop_
_entity.id
_entity.type
_entity.pdbx_description
1 polymer ?
#
loop_
_entity_poly.entity_id
_entity_poly.type
_entity_poly.pdbx_seq_one_letter_code
_entity_poly.pdbx_strand_id
1 'polypeptide(L)'
;MINPSTTGKGGEMLRLNTLESVWIQGKLRMWGRWSYIGSGSGGDMFNNLLASKKVSKTAIQQVLRHLKSSGLDHGELMSYFLDMLSGKEKSNLAFCTDEEGLLMDAVIGEILVRTGHQRLFKLVVDRYKDRMSKKAMARELNTRHPEWCLRTCESRIDVWLQMAEAMLYLPMCDVFDKKADRFRLQSCAGIA
;
A
#
# COMPACT_ATOMS: atom_id res chain seq x y z
N MET A 1 13.06 -11.22 15.47
CA MET A 1 13.74 -12.25 14.65
C MET A 1 12.90 -12.46 13.40
N ILE A 2 13.33 -11.91 12.26
CA ILE A 2 12.64 -12.05 10.97
C ILE A 2 13.18 -13.33 10.34
N ASN A 3 12.45 -14.44 10.44
CA ASN A 3 12.82 -15.66 9.74
C ASN A 3 12.41 -15.53 8.26
N PRO A 4 13.32 -15.76 7.30
CA PRO A 4 12.94 -15.92 5.90
C PRO A 4 12.29 -17.30 5.74
N SER A 5 10.96 -17.35 5.67
CA SER A 5 10.21 -18.59 5.45
C SER A 5 10.14 -19.00 3.97
N THR A 6 11.17 -18.71 3.17
CA THR A 6 11.12 -18.86 1.71
C THR A 6 12.23 -19.78 1.19
N THR A 7 12.03 -21.10 1.37
CA THR A 7 12.63 -22.15 0.54
C THR A 7 11.58 -22.64 -0.47
N GLY A 8 11.22 -21.78 -1.43
CA GLY A 8 10.37 -22.15 -2.57
C GLY A 8 11.21 -22.22 -3.85
N LYS A 9 11.08 -23.30 -4.63
CA LYS A 9 11.76 -23.45 -5.93
C LYS A 9 11.22 -22.41 -6.92
N GLY A 10 12.12 -21.77 -7.68
CA GLY A 10 11.76 -20.85 -8.75
C GLY A 10 10.89 -21.56 -9.80
N GLY A 11 9.65 -21.13 -9.95
CA GLY A 11 8.66 -21.74 -10.85
C GLY A 11 7.20 -21.56 -10.44
N GLU A 12 6.90 -21.25 -9.16
CA GLU A 12 5.55 -20.82 -8.76
C GLU A 12 5.35 -19.35 -9.15
N MET A 13 4.71 -19.15 -10.31
CA MET A 13 4.47 -17.88 -11.02
C MET A 13 3.71 -16.79 -10.22
N LEU A 14 3.44 -16.98 -8.92
CA LEU A 14 2.52 -16.17 -8.11
C LEU A 14 3.05 -15.79 -6.73
N ARG A 15 4.30 -16.11 -6.37
CA ARG A 15 4.87 -15.75 -5.05
C ARG A 15 6.01 -14.76 -5.16
N LEU A 16 5.79 -13.58 -4.60
CA LEU A 16 6.81 -12.55 -4.42
C LEU A 16 7.83 -12.98 -3.37
N ASN A 17 9.09 -12.65 -3.59
CA ASN A 17 10.12 -12.76 -2.56
C ASN A 17 9.90 -11.71 -1.45
N THR A 18 10.65 -11.83 -0.35
CA THR A 18 10.48 -10.94 0.82
C THR A 18 10.66 -9.46 0.48
N LEU A 19 11.63 -9.11 -0.37
CA LEU A 19 11.91 -7.72 -0.73
C LEU A 19 10.86 -7.17 -1.70
N GLU A 20 10.43 -7.98 -2.67
CA GLU A 20 9.34 -7.66 -3.59
C GLU A 20 8.03 -7.41 -2.83
N SER A 21 7.71 -8.30 -1.88
CA SER A 21 6.55 -8.17 -1.00
C SER A 21 6.63 -6.89 -0.16
N VAL A 22 7.75 -6.63 0.51
CA VAL A 22 7.93 -5.41 1.32
C VAL A 22 7.80 -4.16 0.45
N TRP A 23 8.32 -4.19 -0.77
CA TRP A 23 8.26 -3.08 -1.70
C TRP A 23 6.82 -2.78 -2.16
N ILE A 24 6.11 -3.79 -2.68
CA ILE A 24 4.73 -3.57 -3.16
C ILE A 24 3.79 -3.22 -2.01
N GLN A 25 3.95 -3.85 -0.84
CA GLN A 25 3.17 -3.50 0.35
C GLN A 25 3.46 -2.06 0.81
N GLY A 26 4.71 -1.60 0.73
CA GLY A 26 5.08 -0.22 1.00
C GLY A 26 4.39 0.75 0.04
N LYS A 27 4.43 0.44 -1.26
CA LYS A 27 3.74 1.20 -2.30
C LYS A 27 2.22 1.22 -2.08
N LEU A 28 1.57 0.09 -1.85
CA LEU A 28 0.12 0.06 -1.61
C LEU A 28 -0.29 0.83 -0.35
N ARG A 29 0.54 0.83 0.71
CA ARG A 29 0.30 1.69 1.88
C ARG A 29 0.41 3.19 1.54
N MET A 30 1.35 3.56 0.68
CA MET A 30 1.48 4.93 0.17
C MET A 30 0.22 5.34 -0.61
N TRP A 31 -0.20 4.53 -1.59
CA TRP A 31 -1.42 4.77 -2.36
C TRP A 31 -2.68 4.80 -1.49
N GLY A 32 -2.80 3.89 -0.53
CA GLY A 32 -3.97 3.86 0.36
C GLY A 32 -4.12 5.13 1.21
N ARG A 33 -2.99 5.68 1.71
CA ARG A 33 -2.97 6.97 2.42
C ARG A 33 -3.38 8.12 1.49
N TRP A 34 -2.83 8.14 0.28
CA TRP A 34 -3.14 9.16 -0.73
C TRP A 34 -4.62 9.11 -1.16
N SER A 35 -5.13 7.93 -1.51
CA SER A 35 -6.51 7.69 -1.94
C SER A 35 -7.55 7.99 -0.86
N TYR A 36 -7.19 7.86 0.43
CA TYR A 36 -8.07 8.20 1.55
C TYR A 36 -8.22 9.71 1.75
N ILE A 37 -7.13 10.48 1.61
CA ILE A 37 -7.15 11.95 1.77
C ILE A 37 -7.93 12.62 0.60
N GLY A 38 -8.02 11.93 -0.54
CA GLY A 38 -8.76 12.37 -1.72
C GLY A 38 -7.90 13.22 -2.65
N SER A 39 -8.07 13.03 -3.96
CA SER A 39 -7.48 13.88 -5.00
C SER A 39 -8.22 15.23 -5.02
N GLY A 40 -7.64 16.24 -4.41
CA GLY A 40 -8.21 17.59 -4.36
C GLY A 40 -7.28 18.57 -3.67
N SER A 41 -7.61 19.87 -3.72
CA SER A 41 -6.78 21.00 -3.26
C SER A 41 -6.13 20.84 -1.86
N GLY A 42 -6.67 19.99 -0.98
CA GLY A 42 -6.05 19.65 0.30
C GLY A 42 -4.81 18.75 0.18
N GLY A 43 -4.79 17.80 -0.78
CA GLY A 43 -3.68 16.90 -1.09
C GLY A 43 -2.48 17.64 -1.70
N ASP A 44 -2.72 18.55 -2.64
CA ASP A 44 -1.68 19.40 -3.23
C ASP A 44 -0.99 20.30 -2.19
N MET A 45 -1.77 20.96 -1.32
CA MET A 45 -1.20 21.79 -0.24
C MET A 45 -0.44 20.95 0.79
N PHE A 46 -0.89 19.71 1.02
CA PHE A 46 -0.24 18.75 1.91
C PHE A 46 1.07 18.24 1.34
N ASN A 47 1.11 17.91 0.05
CA ASN A 47 2.31 17.53 -0.67
C ASN A 47 3.33 18.67 -0.70
N ASN A 48 2.89 19.91 -0.89
CA ASN A 48 3.74 21.09 -0.82
C ASN A 48 4.30 21.35 0.58
N LEU A 49 3.48 21.15 1.64
CA LEU A 49 3.92 21.22 3.03
C LEU A 49 4.97 20.15 3.35
N LEU A 50 4.82 18.96 2.77
CA LEU A 50 5.69 17.82 3.01
C LEU A 50 6.94 17.81 2.13
N ALA A 51 6.93 18.46 0.96
CA ALA A 51 8.14 18.73 0.16
C ALA A 51 9.02 19.82 0.79
N SER A 52 8.43 20.72 1.60
CA SER A 52 9.16 21.76 2.34
C SER A 52 10.11 21.17 3.40
N LYS A 53 11.35 21.67 3.45
CA LYS A 53 12.36 21.30 4.48
C LYS A 53 12.00 21.78 5.90
N LYS A 54 11.09 22.74 6.06
CA LYS A 54 10.63 23.24 7.36
C LYS A 54 9.11 23.26 7.39
N VAL A 55 8.54 22.31 8.13
CA VAL A 55 7.10 22.28 8.39
C VAL A 55 6.82 23.26 9.54
N SER A 56 6.18 24.40 9.25
CA SER A 56 5.82 25.37 10.28
C SER A 56 4.45 25.04 10.89
N LYS A 57 4.27 25.33 12.19
CA LYS A 57 3.01 25.10 12.93
C LYS A 57 1.79 25.78 12.28
N THR A 58 2.02 26.92 11.62
CA THR A 58 0.98 27.66 10.87
C THR A 58 0.55 26.95 9.60
N ALA A 59 1.49 26.36 8.87
CA ALA A 59 1.20 25.64 7.63
C ALA A 59 0.51 24.28 7.92
N ILE A 60 0.82 23.65 9.06
CA ILE A 60 0.04 22.51 9.60
C ILE A 60 -1.41 22.92 9.88
N GLN A 61 -1.63 24.05 10.57
CA GLN A 61 -2.96 24.53 10.91
C GLN A 61 -3.79 24.92 9.67
N GLN A 62 -3.16 25.44 8.62
CA GLN A 62 -3.84 25.74 7.36
C GLN A 62 -4.33 24.48 6.65
N VAL A 63 -3.49 23.44 6.56
CA VAL A 63 -3.92 22.17 5.94
C VAL A 63 -5.03 21.50 6.76
N LEU A 64 -4.93 21.51 8.10
CA LEU A 64 -6.00 20.98 8.96
C LEU A 64 -7.34 21.71 8.79
N ARG A 65 -7.33 23.03 8.57
CA ARG A 65 -8.57 23.80 8.28
C ARG A 65 -9.18 23.42 6.92
N HIS A 66 -8.35 23.21 5.90
CA HIS A 66 -8.82 22.79 4.57
C HIS A 66 -9.35 21.36 4.53
N LEU A 67 -8.73 20.43 5.27
CA LEU A 67 -9.20 19.06 5.39
C LEU A 67 -10.54 18.98 6.14
N LYS A 68 -10.72 19.83 7.17
CA LYS A 68 -12.00 19.98 7.88
C LYS A 68 -13.13 20.49 6.97
N SER A 69 -12.84 21.40 6.03
CA SER A 69 -13.82 21.83 5.03
C SER A 69 -14.14 20.76 3.96
N SER A 70 -13.33 19.70 3.89
CA SER A 70 -13.49 18.60 2.92
C SER A 70 -14.33 17.43 3.46
N GLY A 71 -14.85 17.53 4.70
CA GLY A 71 -15.80 16.57 5.27
C GLY A 71 -15.19 15.31 5.91
N LEU A 72 -13.87 15.26 6.10
CA LEU A 72 -13.16 14.14 6.71
C LEU A 72 -13.06 14.29 8.25
N ASP A 73 -13.13 13.18 8.98
CA ASP A 73 -13.09 13.17 10.46
C ASP A 73 -11.73 13.64 11.03
N HIS A 74 -11.80 14.55 12.01
CA HIS A 74 -10.66 15.31 12.54
C HIS A 74 -9.68 14.43 13.35
N GLY A 75 -10.17 13.36 13.99
CA GLY A 75 -9.36 12.47 14.81
C GLY A 75 -8.47 11.54 13.98
N GLU A 76 -9.07 10.87 13.00
CA GLU A 76 -8.33 9.96 12.12
C GLU A 76 -7.31 10.71 11.28
N LEU A 77 -7.69 11.84 10.66
CA LEU A 77 -6.78 12.68 9.87
C LEU A 77 -5.55 13.15 10.64
N MET A 78 -5.72 13.55 11.90
CA MET A 78 -4.61 13.99 12.73
C MET A 78 -3.66 12.83 13.06
N SER A 79 -4.20 11.62 13.25
CA SER A 79 -3.38 10.41 13.39
C SER A 79 -2.61 10.10 12.10
N TYR A 80 -3.24 10.19 10.92
CA TYR A 80 -2.59 10.05 9.61
C TYR A 80 -1.46 11.05 9.43
N PHE A 81 -1.67 12.29 9.87
CA PHE A 81 -0.68 13.37 9.77
C PHE A 81 0.55 13.14 10.65
N LEU A 82 0.35 12.75 11.91
CA LEU A 82 1.44 12.44 12.84
C LEU A 82 2.23 11.21 12.41
N ASP A 83 1.56 10.20 11.86
CA ASP A 83 2.18 9.00 11.26
C ASP A 83 3.07 9.36 10.05
N MET A 84 2.65 10.35 9.26
CA MET A 84 3.36 10.77 8.05
C MET A 84 4.56 11.67 8.38
N LEU A 85 4.42 12.61 9.32
CA LEU A 85 5.53 13.45 9.80
C LEU A 85 6.61 12.63 10.50
N SER A 86 6.22 11.66 11.32
CA SER A 86 7.16 10.72 11.94
C SER A 86 7.80 9.76 10.93
N GLY A 87 7.16 9.53 9.79
CA GLY A 87 7.67 8.74 8.67
C GLY A 87 8.68 9.49 7.77
N LYS A 88 8.55 10.82 7.64
CA LYS A 88 9.45 11.68 6.83
C LYS A 88 10.90 11.65 7.32
N GLU A 89 11.14 11.40 8.60
CA GLU A 89 12.48 11.19 9.15
C GLU A 89 12.99 9.74 9.04
N LYS A 90 12.14 8.78 8.63
CA LYS A 90 12.45 7.34 8.70
C LYS A 90 12.55 6.62 7.36
N SER A 91 11.85 7.03 6.29
CA SER A 91 12.12 6.54 4.91
C SER A 91 11.31 7.27 3.83
N ASN A 92 11.84 7.30 2.59
CA ASN A 92 11.13 7.75 1.38
C ASN A 92 9.87 6.93 1.02
N LEU A 93 9.51 5.89 1.78
CA LEU A 93 8.34 5.02 1.56
C LEU A 93 7.08 5.53 2.28
N ALA A 94 7.15 6.69 2.94
CA ALA A 94 6.04 7.25 3.71
C ALA A 94 5.19 8.25 2.93
N PHE A 95 5.70 8.77 1.80
CA PHE A 95 5.14 9.90 1.05
C PHE A 95 4.84 9.52 -0.39
N CYS A 96 3.65 9.87 -0.87
CA CYS A 96 3.18 9.66 -2.25
C CYS A 96 2.77 11.01 -2.82
N THR A 97 3.38 11.46 -3.92
CA THR A 97 2.90 12.66 -4.62
C THR A 97 1.58 12.37 -5.33
N ASP A 98 0.86 13.42 -5.76
CA ASP A 98 -0.36 13.26 -6.57
C ASP A 98 -0.07 12.58 -7.91
N GLU A 99 1.05 12.89 -8.55
CA GLU A 99 1.50 12.21 -9.77
C GLU A 99 1.76 10.72 -9.51
N GLU A 100 2.53 10.39 -8.46
CA GLU A 100 2.77 8.99 -8.09
C GLU A 100 1.46 8.28 -7.71
N GLY A 101 0.56 8.96 -6.99
CA GLY A 101 -0.73 8.43 -6.57
C GLY A 101 -1.62 8.08 -7.76
N LEU A 102 -1.72 8.99 -8.75
CA LEU A 102 -2.46 8.77 -9.98
C LEU A 102 -1.87 7.64 -10.83
N LEU A 103 -0.55 7.55 -10.93
CA LEU A 103 0.12 6.44 -11.61
C LEU A 103 -0.22 5.09 -10.96
N MET A 104 -0.19 5.02 -9.63
CA MET A 104 -0.54 3.81 -8.89
C MET A 104 -2.02 3.45 -9.04
N ASP A 105 -2.90 4.46 -8.99
CA ASP A 105 -4.34 4.29 -9.17
C ASP A 105 -4.68 3.74 -10.56
N ALA A 106 -4.02 4.27 -11.59
CA ALA A 106 -4.13 3.78 -12.97
C ALA A 106 -3.70 2.30 -13.08
N VAL A 107 -2.56 1.91 -12.49
CA VAL A 107 -2.10 0.50 -12.47
C VAL A 107 -3.10 -0.41 -11.74
N ILE A 108 -3.61 0.01 -10.58
CA ILE A 108 -4.57 -0.78 -9.80
C ILE A 108 -5.89 -0.95 -10.56
N GLY A 109 -6.40 0.14 -11.16
CA GLY A 109 -7.56 0.11 -12.04
C GLY A 109 -7.34 -0.81 -13.24
N GLU A 110 -6.14 -0.79 -13.81
CA GLU A 110 -5.76 -1.65 -14.92
C GLU A 110 -5.78 -3.12 -14.59
N ILE A 111 -5.06 -3.49 -13.55
CA ILE A 111 -4.77 -4.88 -13.27
C ILE A 111 -5.88 -5.56 -12.49
N LEU A 112 -6.65 -4.84 -11.67
CA LEU A 112 -7.68 -5.44 -10.83
C LEU A 112 -9.12 -5.09 -11.24
N VAL A 113 -9.37 -3.91 -11.81
CA VAL A 113 -10.73 -3.51 -12.18
C VAL A 113 -11.06 -3.93 -13.60
N ARG A 114 -10.25 -3.51 -14.59
CA ARG A 114 -10.52 -3.79 -16.01
C ARG A 114 -10.45 -5.28 -16.35
N THR A 115 -9.58 -6.03 -15.69
CA THR A 115 -9.48 -7.50 -15.81
C THR A 115 -10.62 -8.26 -15.12
N GLY A 116 -11.51 -7.57 -14.39
CA GLY A 116 -12.68 -8.17 -13.73
C GLY A 116 -12.44 -8.70 -12.31
N HIS A 117 -11.27 -8.45 -11.69
CA HIS A 117 -10.93 -8.91 -10.35
C HIS A 117 -11.44 -7.98 -9.22
N GLN A 118 -12.73 -7.60 -9.26
CA GLN A 118 -13.33 -6.64 -8.31
C GLN A 118 -13.20 -7.06 -6.84
N ARG A 119 -13.23 -8.37 -6.55
CA ARG A 119 -13.05 -8.89 -5.18
C ARG A 119 -11.62 -8.71 -4.67
N LEU A 120 -10.62 -8.84 -5.54
CA LEU A 120 -9.22 -8.58 -5.18
C LEU A 120 -8.99 -7.08 -4.99
N PHE A 121 -9.60 -6.24 -5.84
CA PHE A 121 -9.60 -4.80 -5.64
C PHE A 121 -10.19 -4.39 -4.27
N LYS A 122 -11.36 -4.96 -3.90
CA LYS A 122 -11.96 -4.74 -2.57
C LYS A 122 -11.00 -5.12 -1.43
N LEU A 123 -10.31 -6.25 -1.54
CA LEU A 123 -9.32 -6.67 -0.52
C LEU A 123 -8.14 -5.69 -0.41
N VAL A 124 -7.66 -5.15 -1.53
CA VAL A 124 -6.60 -4.14 -1.55
C VAL A 124 -7.08 -2.85 -0.90
N VAL A 125 -8.30 -2.40 -1.21
CA VAL A 125 -8.94 -1.23 -0.57
C VAL A 125 -9.05 -1.45 0.94
N ASP A 126 -9.68 -2.54 1.37
CA ASP A 126 -9.90 -2.84 2.79
C ASP A 126 -8.57 -2.89 3.57
N ARG A 127 -7.54 -3.47 2.96
CA ARG A 127 -6.23 -3.61 3.58
C ARG A 127 -5.43 -2.31 3.64
N TYR A 128 -5.39 -1.57 2.53
CA TYR A 128 -4.41 -0.49 2.34
C TYR A 128 -5.01 0.90 2.47
N LYS A 129 -6.27 1.08 2.03
CA LYS A 129 -7.01 2.34 2.16
C LYS A 129 -7.71 2.40 3.53
N ASP A 130 -8.47 1.36 3.88
CA ASP A 130 -9.25 1.32 5.14
C ASP A 130 -8.44 0.78 6.33
N ARG A 131 -7.17 0.41 6.10
CA ARG A 131 -6.21 -0.09 7.11
C ARG A 131 -6.69 -1.28 7.93
N MET A 132 -7.60 -2.11 7.41
CA MET A 132 -8.07 -3.28 8.13
C MET A 132 -6.93 -4.27 8.38
N SER A 133 -6.88 -4.83 9.59
CA SER A 133 -5.95 -5.93 9.88
C SER A 133 -6.40 -7.21 9.14
N LYS A 134 -5.46 -8.08 8.76
CA LYS A 134 -5.81 -9.39 8.16
C LYS A 134 -6.80 -10.18 9.03
N LYS A 135 -6.68 -10.07 10.36
CA LYS A 135 -7.62 -10.68 11.32
C LYS A 135 -9.02 -10.04 11.26
N ALA A 136 -9.12 -8.73 11.14
CA ALA A 136 -10.40 -8.04 11.00
C ALA A 136 -11.10 -8.45 9.69
N MET A 137 -10.36 -8.45 8.58
CA MET A 137 -10.85 -8.92 7.29
C MET A 137 -11.32 -10.39 7.34
N ALA A 138 -10.57 -11.25 8.03
CA ALA A 138 -10.94 -12.66 8.21
C ALA A 138 -12.20 -12.84 9.06
N ARG A 139 -12.40 -12.01 10.10
CA ARG A 139 -13.64 -12.02 10.89
C ARG A 139 -14.84 -11.60 10.06
N GLU A 140 -14.72 -10.54 9.27
CA GLU A 140 -15.79 -10.10 8.39
C GLU A 140 -16.13 -11.16 7.33
N LEU A 141 -15.11 -11.80 6.76
CA LEU A 141 -15.31 -12.92 5.84
C LEU A 141 -16.04 -14.07 6.53
N ASN A 142 -15.69 -14.38 7.78
CA ASN A 142 -16.34 -15.44 8.55
C ASN A 142 -17.78 -15.12 8.93
N THR A 143 -18.12 -13.85 9.17
CA THR A 143 -19.52 -13.43 9.38
C THR A 143 -20.37 -13.69 8.15
N ARG A 144 -19.81 -13.52 6.94
CA ARG A 144 -20.50 -13.80 5.67
C ARG A 144 -20.51 -15.30 5.33
N HIS A 145 -19.53 -16.04 5.83
CA HIS A 145 -19.34 -17.47 5.61
C HIS A 145 -19.21 -18.22 6.96
N PRO A 146 -20.32 -18.34 7.72
CA PRO A 146 -20.30 -19.00 9.03
C PRO A 146 -19.99 -20.49 8.95
N GLU A 147 -20.11 -21.11 7.77
CA GLU A 147 -19.76 -22.50 7.50
C GLU A 147 -18.25 -22.77 7.53
N TRP A 148 -17.43 -21.73 7.42
CA TRP A 148 -15.98 -21.85 7.50
C TRP A 148 -15.51 -21.60 8.93
N CYS A 149 -14.46 -22.28 9.37
CA CYS A 149 -13.79 -21.87 10.60
C CYS A 149 -12.97 -20.60 10.35
N LEU A 150 -12.74 -19.82 11.41
CA LEU A 150 -11.98 -18.57 11.32
C LEU A 150 -10.58 -18.78 10.73
N ARG A 151 -9.94 -19.92 11.04
CA ARG A 151 -8.61 -20.25 10.51
C ARG A 151 -8.60 -20.36 8.99
N THR A 152 -9.65 -20.94 8.40
CA THR A 152 -9.77 -21.03 6.94
C THR A 152 -9.98 -19.66 6.32
N CYS A 153 -10.73 -18.77 6.98
CA CYS A 153 -10.89 -17.39 6.55
C CYS A 153 -9.56 -16.62 6.59
N GLU A 154 -8.78 -16.77 7.66
CA GLU A 154 -7.44 -16.18 7.78
C GLU A 154 -6.51 -16.61 6.63
N SER A 155 -6.43 -17.92 6.35
CA SER A 155 -5.62 -18.44 5.26
C SER A 155 -6.07 -17.93 3.90
N ARG A 156 -7.38 -17.81 3.65
CA ARG A 156 -7.91 -17.28 2.39
C ARG A 156 -7.58 -15.81 2.20
N ILE A 157 -7.76 -14.98 3.24
CA ILE A 157 -7.38 -13.57 3.18
C ILE A 157 -5.89 -13.43 2.87
N ASP A 158 -5.03 -14.25 3.48
CA ASP A 158 -3.59 -14.19 3.23
C ASP A 158 -3.24 -14.56 1.78
N VAL A 159 -3.80 -15.65 1.26
CA VAL A 159 -3.58 -16.09 -0.13
C VAL A 159 -4.11 -15.08 -1.14
N TRP A 160 -5.33 -14.58 -0.96
CA TRP A 160 -5.93 -13.62 -1.90
C TRP A 160 -5.20 -12.27 -1.89
N LEU A 161 -4.73 -11.82 -0.73
CA LEU A 161 -3.94 -10.61 -0.64
C LEU A 161 -2.57 -10.79 -1.31
N GLN A 162 -1.90 -11.93 -1.09
CA GLN A 162 -0.65 -12.26 -1.77
C GLN A 162 -0.83 -12.31 -3.30
N MET A 163 -1.94 -12.88 -3.77
CA MET A 163 -2.28 -12.93 -5.19
C MET A 163 -2.44 -11.51 -5.77
N ALA A 164 -3.21 -10.64 -5.09
CA ALA A 164 -3.38 -9.26 -5.53
C ALA A 164 -2.05 -8.49 -5.55
N GLU A 165 -1.21 -8.67 -4.53
CA GLU A 165 0.14 -8.07 -4.45
C GLU A 165 1.04 -8.56 -5.59
N ALA A 166 1.03 -9.86 -5.89
CA ALA A 166 1.82 -10.44 -6.98
C ALA A 166 1.39 -9.92 -8.35
N MET A 167 0.07 -9.80 -8.60
CA MET A 167 -0.47 -9.26 -9.84
C MET A 167 -0.07 -7.79 -10.06
N LEU A 168 -0.02 -7.01 -8.98
CA LEU A 168 0.32 -5.59 -9.04
C LEU A 168 1.83 -5.34 -9.12
N TYR A 169 2.68 -6.27 -8.69
CA TYR A 169 4.11 -6.02 -8.53
C TYR A 169 4.80 -5.60 -9.83
N LEU A 170 4.73 -6.40 -10.90
CA LEU A 170 5.44 -6.10 -12.15
C LEU A 170 4.94 -4.82 -12.82
N PRO A 171 3.62 -4.62 -13.02
CA PRO A 171 3.10 -3.38 -13.62
C PRO A 171 3.46 -2.14 -12.79
N MET A 172 3.50 -2.27 -11.46
CA MET A 172 3.93 -1.20 -10.57
C MET A 172 5.44 -0.94 -10.68
N CYS A 173 6.28 -1.94 -10.91
CA CYS A 173 7.70 -1.72 -11.17
C CYS A 173 7.94 -0.97 -12.49
N ASP A 174 7.19 -1.34 -13.53
CA ASP A 174 7.31 -0.76 -14.87
C ASP A 174 7.00 0.74 -14.86
N VAL A 175 5.92 1.14 -14.19
CA VAL A 175 5.51 2.56 -14.11
C VAL A 175 6.45 3.43 -13.29
N PHE A 176 7.19 2.84 -12.35
CA PHE A 176 8.15 3.57 -11.50
C PHE A 176 9.60 3.47 -11.99
N ASP A 177 9.83 3.02 -13.24
CA ASP A 177 11.15 2.86 -13.86
C ASP A 177 12.18 2.11 -12.98
N LYS A 178 11.68 1.23 -12.11
CA LYS A 178 12.53 0.40 -11.26
C LYS A 178 12.64 -0.95 -11.92
N LYS A 179 13.81 -1.23 -12.51
CA LYS A 179 14.18 -2.57 -13.02
C LYS A 179 13.67 -3.64 -12.05
N ALA A 180 12.69 -4.43 -12.49
CA ALA A 180 12.06 -5.50 -11.70
C ALA A 180 13.09 -6.52 -11.16
N ASP A 181 14.24 -6.61 -11.83
CA ASP A 181 15.39 -7.46 -11.46
C ASP A 181 16.24 -6.95 -10.29
N ARG A 182 15.97 -5.78 -9.71
CA ARG A 182 16.81 -5.21 -8.63
C ARG A 182 16.87 -6.10 -7.37
N PHE A 183 15.83 -6.88 -7.11
CA PHE A 183 15.74 -7.76 -5.94
C PHE A 183 16.08 -9.22 -6.24
N ARG A 184 16.34 -9.56 -7.50
CA ARG A 184 16.93 -10.86 -7.82
C ARG A 184 18.37 -10.82 -7.33
N LEU A 185 18.73 -11.75 -6.44
CA LEU A 185 20.11 -11.95 -6.05
C LEU A 185 20.92 -12.17 -7.33
N GLN A 186 21.75 -11.19 -7.70
CA GLN A 186 22.80 -11.43 -8.68
C GLN A 186 23.67 -12.53 -8.08
N SER A 187 23.86 -13.60 -8.86
CA SER A 187 24.73 -14.72 -8.51
C SER A 187 26.03 -14.23 -7.87
N CYS A 188 26.14 -14.32 -6.54
CA CYS A 188 27.42 -14.24 -5.85
C CYS A 188 28.11 -15.60 -6.00
N ALA A 189 28.50 -15.93 -7.23
CA ALA A 189 29.35 -17.07 -7.54
C ALA A 189 30.16 -16.75 -8.80
N GLY A 190 31.06 -15.77 -8.69
CA GLY A 190 32.25 -15.75 -9.53
C GLY A 190 33.18 -16.85 -9.03
N ILE A 191 33.12 -18.02 -9.65
CA ILE A 191 34.15 -19.04 -9.57
C ILE A 191 35.36 -18.46 -10.31
N ALA A 192 36.46 -18.23 -9.59
CA ALA A 192 37.80 -18.10 -10.13
C ALA A 192 38.64 -19.23 -9.56
#